data_AF-A0A1C6H0E0-F1
#
_entry.id   AF-A0A1C6H0E0-F1
#
_cell.length_a   1.000
_cell.length_b   1.000
_cell.length_c   1.000
_cell.angle_alpha   90.00
_cell.angle_beta   90.00
_cell.angle_gamma   90.00
#
_symmetry.space_group_name_H-M   'P 1'
#
loop_
_entity.id
_entity.type
_entity.pdbx_description
1 polymer ?
#
loop_
_entity_poly.entity_id
_entity_poly.type
_entity_poly.pdbx_seq_one_letter_code
_entity_poly.pdbx_strand_id
1 'polypeptide(L)'
;MEIFFCNKYAIGQIKPHLLFTANLAERLCTVAVDEYPLKDIVHLLSNISTDNDTLSAIFEHNLAREVRTGSPNAGDFYTPKQVVQLMAELLGIGHGGKVYDPCCGSGAMLCGIALSHPSKKLLLYGQTLDQESFSICQMNLMLHGLSADLGKCPANTLIEDMHADQYL
;
A
#
# COMPACT_ATOMS: atom_id res chain seq x y z
N MET A 1 -31.04 6.06 -0.64
CA MET A 1 -30.73 7.49 -0.93
C MET A 1 -29.77 8.08 0.11
N GLU A 2 -29.77 7.63 1.37
CA GLU A 2 -28.84 8.10 2.43
C GLU A 2 -27.40 7.60 2.28
N ILE A 3 -27.16 6.36 1.84
CA ILE A 3 -25.80 5.78 1.77
C ILE A 3 -24.91 6.52 0.74
N PHE A 4 -25.45 6.89 -0.41
CA PHE A 4 -24.71 7.68 -1.40
C PHE A 4 -24.27 9.05 -0.84
N PHE A 5 -25.10 9.67 -0.01
CA PHE A 5 -24.77 10.94 0.63
C PHE A 5 -23.72 10.76 1.72
N CYS A 6 -23.86 9.73 2.58
CA CYS A 6 -22.88 9.38 3.60
C CYS A 6 -21.51 9.00 3.00
N ASN A 7 -21.49 8.20 1.92
CA ASN A 7 -20.26 7.84 1.23
C ASN A 7 -19.60 9.07 0.60
N LYS A 8 -20.38 9.95 -0.05
CA LYS A 8 -19.86 11.19 -0.63
C LYS A 8 -19.31 12.13 0.45
N TYR A 9 -19.97 12.22 1.60
CA TYR A 9 -19.50 13.00 2.74
C TYR A 9 -18.22 12.42 3.35
N ALA A 10 -18.20 11.11 3.61
CA ALA A 10 -17.03 10.41 4.17
C ALA A 10 -15.81 10.53 3.25
N ILE A 11 -15.99 10.34 1.93
CA ILE A 11 -14.93 10.53 0.93
C ILE A 11 -14.43 11.98 0.94
N GLY A 12 -15.32 12.97 1.12
CA GLY A 12 -14.94 14.38 1.26
C GLY A 12 -14.18 14.72 2.54
N GLN A 13 -14.25 13.88 3.58
CA GLN A 13 -13.45 14.01 4.82
C GLN A 13 -12.10 13.30 4.73
N ILE A 14 -11.93 12.36 3.79
CA ILE A 14 -10.63 11.76 3.51
C ILE A 14 -9.77 12.83 2.85
N LYS A 15 -8.63 13.14 3.46
CA LYS A 15 -7.78 14.25 3.02
C LYS A 15 -7.43 14.09 1.51
N PRO A 16 -7.59 15.14 0.68
CA PRO A 16 -7.53 15.07 -0.78
C PRO A 16 -6.15 14.75 -1.38
N HIS A 17 -5.12 14.53 -0.56
CA HIS A 17 -3.77 14.19 -1.00
C HIS A 17 -3.55 12.67 -1.14
N LEU A 18 -4.53 11.85 -0.77
CA LEU A 18 -4.48 10.40 -0.95
C LEU A 18 -4.89 10.06 -2.38
N LEU A 19 -3.92 9.74 -3.24
CA LEU A 19 -4.12 9.51 -4.68
C LEU A 19 -5.18 8.43 -4.99
N PHE A 20 -5.42 7.48 -4.07
CA PHE A 20 -6.45 6.44 -4.25
C PHE A 20 -7.89 6.97 -4.15
N THR A 21 -8.11 8.12 -3.51
CA THR A 21 -9.47 8.64 -3.23
C THR A 21 -10.16 9.22 -4.46
N ALA A 22 -9.38 9.73 -5.42
CA ALA A 22 -9.90 10.43 -6.59
C ALA A 22 -10.79 9.54 -7.46
N ASN A 23 -10.52 8.23 -7.52
CA ASN A 23 -11.25 7.27 -8.36
C ASN A 23 -12.18 6.35 -7.55
N LEU A 24 -12.15 6.42 -6.22
CA LEU A 24 -12.91 5.50 -5.36
C LEU A 24 -14.42 5.74 -5.46
N ALA A 25 -14.84 7.00 -5.46
CA ALA A 25 -16.26 7.37 -5.55
C ALA A 25 -16.89 6.90 -6.88
N GLU A 26 -16.17 7.08 -7.99
CA GLU A 26 -16.60 6.65 -9.32
C GLU A 26 -16.70 5.12 -9.40
N ARG A 27 -15.67 4.40 -8.94
CA ARG A 27 -15.68 2.93 -8.91
C ARG A 27 -16.80 2.35 -8.05
N LEU A 28 -17.09 2.94 -6.89
CA LEU A 28 -18.21 2.54 -6.03
C LEU A 28 -19.57 2.79 -6.67
N CYS A 29 -19.69 3.73 -7.61
CA CYS A 29 -20.93 3.96 -8.36
C CYS A 29 -21.09 3.00 -9.54
N THR A 30 -19.99 2.52 -10.13
CA THR A 30 -20.02 1.64 -11.32
C THR A 30 -20.09 0.15 -10.98
N VAL A 31 -19.59 -0.27 -9.83
CA VAL A 31 -19.66 -1.66 -9.38
C VAL A 31 -20.98 -1.84 -8.63
N ALA A 32 -21.82 -2.76 -9.12
CA ALA A 32 -23.02 -3.19 -8.39
C ALA A 32 -22.59 -4.01 -7.17
N VAL A 33 -22.23 -3.32 -6.09
CA VAL A 33 -22.00 -3.94 -4.79
C VAL A 33 -23.35 -4.04 -4.09
N ASP A 34 -23.74 -5.26 -3.72
CA ASP A 34 -24.93 -5.47 -2.90
C ASP A 34 -24.79 -4.69 -1.58
N GLU A 35 -25.85 -3.99 -1.20
CA GLU A 35 -25.90 -3.12 -0.03
C GLU A 35 -25.63 -3.91 1.26
N TYR A 36 -26.09 -5.16 1.33
CA TYR A 36 -25.97 -6.00 2.52
C TYR A 36 -24.50 -6.37 2.84
N PRO A 37 -23.72 -6.97 1.92
CA PRO A 37 -22.29 -7.22 2.15
C PRO A 37 -21.49 -5.97 2.48
N LEU A 38 -21.77 -4.84 1.84
CA LEU A 38 -21.05 -3.59 2.10
C LEU A 38 -21.32 -3.08 3.53
N LYS A 39 -22.58 -3.13 3.95
CA LYS A 39 -22.97 -2.76 5.32
C LYS A 39 -22.31 -3.65 6.36
N ASP A 40 -22.24 -4.95 6.09
CA ASP A 40 -21.60 -5.92 6.98
C ASP A 40 -20.09 -5.66 7.11
N ILE A 41 -19.40 -5.37 5.99
CA ILE A 41 -17.98 -5.00 6.00
C ILE A 41 -17.75 -3.72 6.81
N VAL A 42 -18.55 -2.68 6.59
CA VAL A 42 -18.44 -1.42 7.34
C VAL A 42 -18.66 -1.65 8.83
N HIS A 43 -19.67 -2.45 9.19
CA HIS A 43 -19.95 -2.77 10.59
C HIS A 43 -18.81 -3.59 11.22
N LEU A 44 -18.26 -4.57 10.52
CA LEU A 44 -17.09 -5.31 10.98
C LEU A 44 -15.89 -4.39 11.23
N LEU A 45 -15.57 -3.52 10.26
CA LEU A 45 -14.46 -2.57 10.39
C LEU A 45 -14.68 -1.56 11.53
N SER A 46 -15.91 -1.12 11.78
CA SER A 46 -16.21 -0.20 12.89
C SER A 46 -15.97 -0.79 14.29
N ASN A 47 -15.92 -2.12 14.40
CA ASN A 47 -15.66 -2.81 15.66
C ASN A 47 -14.17 -3.17 15.85
N ILE A 48 -13.32 -2.86 14.87
CA ILE A 48 -11.87 -3.07 14.97
C ILE A 48 -11.26 -1.82 15.60
N SER A 49 -10.24 -2.03 16.44
CA SER A 49 -9.44 -0.93 16.97
C SER A 49 -8.84 -0.08 15.85
N THR A 50 -8.84 1.23 16.03
CA THR A 50 -8.33 2.20 15.04
C THR A 50 -6.86 2.52 15.23
N ASP A 51 -6.14 1.76 16.07
CA ASP A 51 -4.70 1.90 16.18
C ASP A 51 -4.00 1.37 14.92
N ASN A 52 -3.07 2.17 14.42
CA ASN A 52 -2.36 1.88 13.17
C ASN A 52 -1.60 0.55 13.21
N ASP A 53 -1.07 0.15 14.37
CA ASP A 53 -0.33 -1.10 14.54
C ASP A 53 -1.24 -2.32 14.36
N THR A 54 -2.44 -2.31 14.92
CA THR A 54 -3.44 -3.37 14.73
C THR A 54 -3.95 -3.39 13.29
N LEU A 55 -4.27 -2.22 12.71
CA LEU A 55 -4.75 -2.15 11.33
C LEU A 55 -3.70 -2.62 10.33
N SER A 56 -2.44 -2.20 10.49
CA SER A 56 -1.33 -2.66 9.65
C SER A 56 -1.09 -4.15 9.78
N ALA A 57 -1.10 -4.71 11.00
CA ALA A 57 -0.96 -6.14 11.23
C ALA A 57 -2.08 -6.97 10.57
N ILE A 58 -3.34 -6.50 10.66
CA ILE A 58 -4.49 -7.15 10.02
C ILE A 58 -4.36 -7.07 8.50
N PHE A 59 -3.95 -5.92 7.96
CA PHE A 59 -3.78 -5.70 6.52
C PHE A 59 -2.71 -6.65 5.96
N GLU A 60 -1.53 -6.69 6.56
CA GLU A 60 -0.42 -7.59 6.20
C GLU A 60 -0.80 -9.07 6.31
N HIS A 61 -1.54 -9.45 7.36
CA HIS A 61 -2.02 -10.82 7.50
C HIS A 61 -2.96 -11.22 6.36
N ASN A 62 -3.85 -10.31 5.94
CA ASN A 62 -4.79 -10.55 4.84
C ASN A 62 -4.08 -10.62 3.50
N LEU A 63 -3.16 -9.70 3.20
CA LEU A 63 -2.33 -9.75 2.00
C LEU A 63 -1.58 -11.09 1.90
N ALA A 64 -0.90 -11.48 2.98
CA ALA A 64 -0.17 -12.73 3.01
C ALA A 64 -1.11 -13.96 2.87
N ARG A 65 -2.36 -13.86 3.35
CA ARG A 65 -3.36 -14.92 3.20
C ARG A 65 -3.83 -15.07 1.76
N GLU A 66 -4.15 -13.98 1.07
CA GLU A 66 -4.60 -14.00 -0.33
C GLU A 66 -3.56 -14.67 -1.25
N VAL A 67 -2.29 -14.35 -1.01
CA VAL A 67 -1.12 -14.94 -1.67
C VAL A 67 -1.05 -16.45 -1.41
N ARG A 68 -1.23 -16.89 -0.16
CA ARG A 68 -1.22 -18.33 0.22
C ARG A 68 -2.40 -19.10 -0.36
N THR A 69 -3.56 -18.47 -0.56
CA THR A 69 -4.78 -19.13 -1.02
C THR A 69 -4.86 -19.32 -2.53
N GLY A 70 -3.83 -18.93 -3.29
CA GLY A 70 -3.64 -19.39 -4.66
C GLY A 70 -3.72 -18.32 -5.75
N SER A 71 -3.22 -17.11 -5.51
CA SER A 71 -2.96 -16.19 -6.62
C SER A 71 -1.78 -16.73 -7.47
N PRO A 72 -1.96 -17.02 -8.77
CA PRO A 72 -0.91 -17.57 -9.64
C PRO A 72 0.36 -16.69 -9.68
N ASN A 73 0.24 -15.42 -9.32
CA ASN A 73 1.29 -14.40 -9.36
C ASN A 73 1.65 -13.88 -7.96
N ALA A 74 1.49 -14.71 -6.93
CA ALA A 74 1.76 -14.40 -5.52
C ALA A 74 3.05 -13.59 -5.24
N GLY A 75 4.13 -13.86 -6.00
CA GLY A 75 5.42 -13.18 -5.87
C GLY A 75 5.46 -11.74 -6.38
N ASP A 76 4.56 -11.37 -7.30
CA ASP A 76 4.47 -10.00 -7.83
C ASP A 76 3.85 -9.03 -6.81
N PHE A 77 3.05 -9.57 -5.88
CA PHE A 77 2.27 -8.78 -4.94
C PHE A 77 2.86 -8.75 -3.54
N TYR A 78 3.51 -9.82 -3.08
CA TYR A 78 3.96 -9.93 -1.69
C TYR A 78 5.28 -10.67 -1.53
N THR A 79 6.19 -10.03 -0.79
CA THR A 79 7.44 -10.66 -0.34
C THR A 79 7.28 -11.14 1.11
N PRO A 80 7.53 -12.42 1.42
CA PRO A 80 7.45 -12.93 2.79
C PRO A 80 8.37 -12.18 3.77
N LYS A 81 7.88 -11.95 4.99
CA LYS A 81 8.58 -11.17 6.03
C LYS A 81 10.03 -11.62 6.28
N GLN A 82 10.30 -12.91 6.25
CA GLN A 82 11.64 -13.46 6.48
C GLN A 82 12.64 -13.03 5.40
N VAL A 83 12.18 -12.94 4.14
CA VAL A 83 13.00 -12.44 3.03
C VAL A 83 13.26 -10.95 3.21
N VAL A 84 12.25 -10.17 3.59
CA VAL A 84 12.39 -8.73 3.83
C VAL A 84 13.39 -8.44 4.96
N GLN A 85 13.31 -9.20 6.07
CA GLN A 85 14.25 -9.06 7.19
C GLN A 85 15.69 -9.37 6.77
N LEU A 86 15.90 -10.45 6.03
CA LEU A 86 17.21 -10.80 5.50
C LEU A 86 17.75 -9.68 4.59
N MET A 87 16.93 -9.16 3.68
CA MET A 87 17.32 -8.07 2.79
C MET A 87 17.68 -6.80 3.58
N ALA A 88 16.90 -6.46 4.61
CA ALA A 88 17.17 -5.31 5.45
C ALA A 88 18.54 -5.42 6.15
N GLU A 89 18.89 -6.61 6.65
CA GLU A 89 20.19 -6.86 7.29
C GLU A 89 21.36 -6.79 6.29
N LEU A 90 21.17 -7.30 5.07
CA LEU A 90 22.23 -7.36 4.05
C LEU A 90 22.54 -5.99 3.41
N LEU A 91 21.55 -5.11 3.26
CA LEU A 91 21.71 -3.87 2.49
C LEU A 91 22.65 -2.84 3.15
N GLY A 92 23.04 -3.02 4.42
CA GLY A 92 24.07 -2.18 5.06
C GLY A 92 23.77 -0.68 5.05
N ILE A 93 22.50 -0.28 4.97
CA ILE A 93 22.09 1.09 4.66
C ILE A 93 22.51 2.05 5.78
N GLY A 94 23.07 3.20 5.43
CA GLY A 94 23.43 4.27 6.38
C GLY A 94 22.24 5.14 6.79
N HIS A 95 22.48 6.08 7.72
CA HIS A 95 21.48 7.11 8.04
C HIS A 95 21.24 8.02 6.81
N GLY A 96 19.98 8.31 6.49
CA GLY A 96 19.57 9.06 5.31
C GLY A 96 19.75 8.30 3.99
N GLY A 97 19.98 6.99 4.04
CA GLY A 97 20.13 6.17 2.84
C GLY A 97 18.85 6.12 2.00
N LYS A 98 19.04 6.01 0.67
CA LYS A 98 17.94 5.80 -0.28
C LYS A 98 17.69 4.29 -0.44
N VAL A 99 16.43 3.89 -0.43
CA VAL A 99 15.99 2.51 -0.69
C VAL A 99 15.05 2.55 -1.88
N TYR A 100 15.34 1.74 -2.89
CA TYR A 100 14.53 1.63 -4.09
C TYR A 100 14.07 0.21 -4.33
N ASP A 101 12.79 0.07 -4.60
CA ASP A 101 12.21 -1.17 -5.09
C ASP A 101 11.48 -0.93 -6.43
N PRO A 102 12.10 -1.30 -7.58
CA PRO A 102 11.55 -1.04 -8.91
C PRO A 102 10.27 -1.82 -9.23
N CYS A 103 9.91 -2.80 -8.40
CA CYS A 103 8.74 -3.65 -8.55
C CYS A 103 8.07 -3.86 -7.18
N CYS A 104 7.75 -2.76 -6.50
CA CYS A 104 7.47 -2.80 -5.07
C CYS A 104 6.16 -3.51 -4.67
N GLY A 105 5.30 -3.88 -5.63
CA GLY A 105 4.06 -4.63 -5.38
C GLY A 105 3.22 -3.97 -4.28
N SER A 106 2.90 -4.73 -3.23
CA SER A 106 2.18 -4.23 -2.03
C SER A 106 2.98 -3.29 -1.12
N GLY A 107 4.24 -3.00 -1.41
CA GLY A 107 5.13 -2.18 -0.58
C GLY A 107 5.71 -2.89 0.65
N ALA A 108 5.45 -4.19 0.84
CA ALA A 108 5.88 -4.93 2.02
C ALA A 108 7.41 -4.87 2.26
N MET A 109 8.20 -4.91 1.18
CA MET A 109 9.66 -4.80 1.27
C MET A 109 10.09 -3.41 1.77
N LEU A 110 9.54 -2.34 1.20
CA LEU A 110 9.82 -0.96 1.61
C LEU A 110 9.42 -0.72 3.07
N CYS A 111 8.22 -1.15 3.46
CA CYS A 111 7.74 -1.07 4.85
C CYS A 111 8.68 -1.82 5.79
N GLY A 112 9.01 -3.08 5.49
CA GLY A 112 9.85 -3.89 6.37
C GLY A 112 11.26 -3.35 6.52
N ILE A 113 11.91 -2.90 5.44
CA ILE A 113 13.25 -2.30 5.51
C ILE A 113 13.25 -1.04 6.38
N ALA A 114 12.25 -0.17 6.22
CA ALA A 114 12.12 1.06 6.99
C ALA A 114 11.86 0.78 8.49
N LEU A 115 10.96 -0.17 8.79
CA LEU A 115 10.60 -0.56 10.15
C LEU A 115 11.71 -1.33 10.87
N SER A 116 12.57 -2.03 10.14
CA SER A 116 13.79 -2.61 10.71
C SER A 116 14.85 -1.56 11.08
N HIS A 117 14.73 -0.34 10.53
CA HIS A 117 15.71 0.73 10.70
C HIS A 117 15.10 2.11 11.00
N PRO A 118 14.24 2.24 12.02
CA PRO A 118 13.49 3.48 12.26
C PRO A 118 14.40 4.68 12.57
N SER A 119 15.59 4.45 13.16
CA SER A 119 16.57 5.49 13.46
C SER A 119 17.32 6.01 12.23
N LYS A 120 17.29 5.28 11.10
CA LYS A 120 18.07 5.63 9.91
C LYS A 120 17.39 6.67 9.02
N LYS A 121 16.11 7.03 9.25
CA LYS A 121 15.38 8.03 8.46
C LYS A 121 15.57 7.85 6.95
N LEU A 122 15.22 6.66 6.46
CA LEU A 122 15.43 6.26 5.08
C LEU A 122 14.55 7.06 4.12
N LEU A 123 15.07 7.34 2.93
CA LEU A 123 14.30 7.86 1.80
C LEU A 123 13.83 6.69 0.95
N LEU A 124 12.52 6.48 0.88
CA LEU A 124 11.92 5.33 0.22
C LEU A 124 11.42 5.70 -1.18
N TYR A 125 11.73 4.85 -2.15
CA TYR A 125 11.31 4.96 -3.55
C TYR A 125 10.76 3.61 -3.99
N GLY A 126 9.71 3.62 -4.79
CA GLY A 126 9.13 2.40 -5.33
C GLY A 126 8.45 2.64 -6.66
N GLN A 127 8.25 1.58 -7.45
CA GLN A 127 7.45 1.64 -8.66
C GLN A 127 6.61 0.37 -8.80
N THR A 128 5.36 0.53 -9.26
CA THR A 128 4.43 -0.58 -9.53
C THR A 128 3.99 -0.56 -10.97
N LEU A 129 3.71 -1.74 -11.53
CA LEU A 129 3.26 -1.88 -12.91
C LEU A 129 1.79 -1.44 -13.09
N ASP A 130 0.94 -1.79 -12.14
CA ASP A 130 -0.51 -1.62 -12.23
C ASP A 130 -1.09 -0.77 -11.09
N GLN A 131 -2.31 -0.29 -11.29
CA GLN A 131 -3.01 0.62 -10.37
C GLN A 131 -3.46 -0.05 -9.06
N GLU A 132 -3.71 -1.35 -9.07
CA GLU A 132 -4.13 -2.10 -7.88
C GLU A 132 -2.96 -2.21 -6.91
N SER A 133 -1.81 -2.68 -7.38
CA SER A 133 -0.55 -2.73 -6.64
C SER A 133 -0.17 -1.35 -6.11
N PHE A 134 -0.29 -0.29 -6.93
CA PHE A 134 -0.02 1.09 -6.51
C PHE A 134 -0.89 1.54 -5.33
N SER A 135 -2.17 1.17 -5.35
CA SER A 135 -3.12 1.54 -4.30
C SER A 135 -2.86 0.74 -3.01
N ILE A 136 -2.55 -0.55 -3.15
CA ILE A 136 -2.17 -1.42 -2.03
C ILE A 136 -0.87 -0.92 -1.38
N CYS A 137 0.14 -0.56 -2.17
CA CYS A 137 1.40 -0.01 -1.69
C CYS A 137 1.20 1.26 -0.86
N GLN A 138 0.42 2.21 -1.37
CA GLN A 138 0.10 3.45 -0.65
C GLN A 138 -0.62 3.19 0.66
N MET A 139 -1.62 2.31 0.66
CA MET A 139 -2.34 1.94 1.88
C MET A 139 -1.38 1.31 2.90
N ASN A 140 -0.50 0.42 2.44
CA ASN A 140 0.45 -0.26 3.31
C ASN A 140 1.42 0.72 3.98
N LEU A 141 2.01 1.63 3.19
CA LEU A 141 2.88 2.69 3.69
C LEU A 141 2.14 3.58 4.68
N MET A 142 0.91 3.99 4.36
CA MET A 142 0.08 4.85 5.21
C MET A 142 -0.22 4.19 6.56
N LEU A 143 -0.61 2.91 6.56
CA LEU A 143 -0.93 2.17 7.80
C LEU A 143 0.30 2.05 8.70
N HIS A 144 1.49 1.95 8.13
CA HIS A 144 2.75 1.93 8.89
C HIS A 144 3.33 3.33 9.18
N GLY A 145 2.62 4.42 8.81
CA GLY A 145 3.08 5.79 9.03
C GLY A 145 4.32 6.18 8.21
N LEU A 146 4.54 5.49 7.09
CA LEU A 146 5.66 5.70 6.18
C LEU A 146 5.24 6.51 4.95
N SER A 147 6.23 7.13 4.30
CA SER A 147 6.05 7.82 3.03
C SER A 147 7.15 7.38 2.08
N ALA A 148 6.78 7.11 0.84
CA ALA A 148 7.69 6.77 -0.25
C ALA A 148 7.29 7.56 -1.51
N ASP A 149 8.27 7.86 -2.35
CA ASP A 149 8.03 8.34 -3.70
C ASP A 149 7.74 7.14 -4.60
N LEU A 150 6.48 6.96 -4.99
CA LEU A 150 6.03 5.86 -5.84
C LEU A 150 6.02 6.20 -7.34
N GLY A 151 6.55 7.37 -7.72
CA GLY A 151 6.38 7.93 -9.06
C GLY A 151 5.03 8.61 -9.26
N LYS A 152 4.83 9.21 -10.44
CA LYS A 152 3.61 9.99 -10.76
C LYS A 152 2.39 9.10 -10.97
N CYS A 153 2.60 7.90 -11.50
CA CYS A 153 1.57 6.91 -11.79
C CYS A 153 2.22 5.52 -11.90
N PRO A 154 1.41 4.44 -11.85
CA PRO A 154 1.92 3.10 -12.15
C PRO A 154 2.47 3.05 -13.58
N ALA A 155 3.62 2.42 -13.76
CA ALA A 155 4.30 2.32 -15.04
C ALA A 155 5.26 1.13 -15.08
N ASN A 156 5.56 0.65 -16.28
CA ASN A 156 6.56 -0.40 -16.46
C ASN A 156 7.97 0.17 -16.33
N THR A 157 8.70 -0.21 -15.29
CA THR A 157 10.04 0.30 -14.96
C THR A 157 11.09 0.06 -16.06
N LEU A 158 10.90 -0.95 -16.92
CA LEU A 158 11.82 -1.21 -18.04
C LEU A 158 11.58 -0.28 -19.24
N ILE A 159 10.39 0.30 -19.34
CA ILE A 159 9.98 1.19 -20.45
C ILE A 159 10.04 2.65 -20.00
N GLU A 160 9.58 2.92 -18.78
CA GLU A 160 9.47 4.24 -18.19
C GLU A 160 9.89 4.15 -16.71
N ASP A 161 11.16 4.48 -16.46
CA ASP A 161 11.71 4.61 -15.11
C ASP A 161 11.29 5.96 -14.51
N MET A 162 10.44 5.92 -13.49
CA MET A 162 9.92 7.12 -12.82
C MET A 162 10.93 7.77 -11.87
N HIS A 163 12.07 7.13 -11.63
CA HIS A 163 13.10 7.55 -10.68
C HIS A 163 14.50 7.61 -11.30
N ALA A 164 14.60 7.70 -12.63
CA ALA A 164 15.88 7.74 -13.35
C ALA A 164 16.85 8.82 -12.81
N ASP A 165 16.33 9.98 -12.40
CA ASP A 165 17.11 11.10 -11.89
C ASP A 165 17.53 10.94 -10.40
N GLN A 166 17.07 9.90 -9.70
CA GLN A 166 17.36 9.71 -8.27
C GLN A 166 18.68 8.97 -7.99
N TYR A 167 19.27 8.32 -9.01
CA TYR A 167 20.48 7.48 -8.92
C TYR A 167 21.72 8.06 -9.60
N LEU A 168 21.67 9.31 -10.07
CA LEU A 168 22.81 10.07 -10.61
C LEU A 168 23.36 11.07 -9.59
#